data_AF-A0A6N7S5W7-F1
#
_entry.id   AF-A0A6N7S5W7-F1
#
_cell.length_a   1.000
_cell.length_b   1.000
_cell.length_c   1.000
_cell.angle_alpha   90.00
_cell.angle_beta   90.00
_cell.angle_gamma   90.00
#
_symmetry.space_group_name_H-M   'P 1'
#
loop_
_entity.id
_entity.type
_entity.pdbx_description
1 polymer ?
#
loop_
_entity_poly.entity_id
_entity_poly.type
_entity_poly.pdbx_seq_one_letter_code
_entity_poly.pdbx_strand_id
1 'polypeptide(L)'
;MSIKERYLALEDTLLDMIASCVKIDENAQEAETDPEKWKIKKISESENLKQEAKKEIKKQLAEVPEELEAEMEAAADRETARTAEQFQQAVKDGLKLPVATAVTKALRQTAEIVTGGRVNDDNFKDHPDLDPFKAAMEFFYGQTRDRLNLTAATMLKSVKQEYSNLIYNTAAQLVDGEKTYQEAMRSCIAKLANDNLTAFTDKIGREWSPEAYVSMLLKTSNKNVTNLTSFVNMDRYGYDLAQVSNHAGARPKCYPYQGKLVSKSGKSGTCEDGNGNRVQYVGLGDTSYGQPDGLLGINCGHYLFPFMPGVSTITSEVQPQGENDRDYALSQKQRELERAVRKAKREKSMAENANDAEGAKTAAEKVKQKQKKLREFINESGRTRRYDREQVYTGFNRIKNDLRGKSPYNCEILDIDDKVLQKISKAENMLKVISDDVFGDVDIFKNATEGEIFSVEMISVFDGKQYILRKGFNFGIASSDISLIENEIKAGIDRGFYFSGTTSEALFIHEGAHSLLYTYAMKKAGLEIGKPVTDATWDKMRYIFRDINNDFVNEAASLFPDDFMNLKKEIGDYPFTRPTIDETNQEIIAQSIAKALTIGSENKVVKYITLKLKELK
;
A
#
# COMPACT_ATOMS: atom_id res chain seq x y z
N MET A 1 1.60 4.20 -1.05
CA MET A 1 1.88 2.77 -1.29
C MET A 1 3.06 2.69 -2.23
N SER A 2 3.99 1.75 -2.01
CA SER A 2 5.05 1.46 -2.97
C SER A 2 4.50 0.83 -4.26
N ILE A 3 5.26 0.85 -5.35
CA ILE A 3 4.90 0.23 -6.63
C ILE A 3 4.50 -1.24 -6.45
N LYS A 4 5.28 -1.99 -5.66
CA LYS A 4 4.97 -3.39 -5.32
C LYS A 4 3.58 -3.51 -4.67
N GLU A 5 3.28 -2.67 -3.70
CA GLU A 5 2.00 -2.70 -2.97
C GLU A 5 0.83 -2.34 -3.89
N ARG A 6 1.02 -1.42 -4.85
CA ARG A 6 0.01 -1.09 -5.86
C ARG A 6 -0.34 -2.29 -6.74
N TYR A 7 0.64 -3.05 -7.22
CA TYR A 7 0.37 -4.25 -8.03
C TYR A 7 -0.25 -5.39 -7.23
N LEU A 8 0.14 -5.54 -5.95
CA LEU A 8 -0.50 -6.47 -5.03
C LEU A 8 -1.96 -6.10 -4.75
N ALA A 9 -2.21 -4.81 -4.53
CA ALA A 9 -3.56 -4.30 -4.36
C ALA A 9 -4.40 -4.41 -5.60
N LEU A 10 -3.79 -4.22 -6.76
CA LEU A 10 -4.46 -4.43 -8.02
C LEU A 10 -4.87 -5.89 -8.19
N GLU A 11 -4.00 -6.86 -7.90
CA GLU A 11 -4.36 -8.28 -7.95
C GLU A 11 -5.55 -8.59 -7.05
N ASP A 12 -5.48 -8.18 -5.79
CA ASP A 12 -6.51 -8.45 -4.80
C ASP A 12 -7.84 -7.77 -5.19
N THR A 13 -7.79 -6.53 -5.68
CA THR A 13 -8.97 -5.79 -6.17
C THR A 13 -9.60 -6.48 -7.38
N LEU A 14 -8.80 -6.91 -8.36
CA LEU A 14 -9.30 -7.57 -9.56
C LEU A 14 -9.95 -8.93 -9.24
N LEU A 15 -9.41 -9.66 -8.26
CA LEU A 15 -9.99 -10.92 -7.79
C LEU A 15 -11.31 -10.69 -7.02
N ASP A 16 -11.38 -9.64 -6.19
CA ASP A 16 -12.61 -9.24 -5.53
C ASP A 16 -13.70 -8.82 -6.53
N MET A 17 -13.32 -8.12 -7.62
CA MET A 17 -14.24 -7.76 -8.72
C MET A 17 -14.80 -9.01 -9.43
N ILE A 18 -13.98 -10.05 -9.62
CA ILE A 18 -14.47 -11.33 -10.17
C ILE A 18 -15.49 -11.96 -9.22
N ALA A 19 -15.21 -11.99 -7.92
CA ALA A 19 -16.11 -12.54 -6.91
C ALA A 19 -17.44 -11.78 -6.81
N SER A 20 -17.42 -10.45 -6.87
CA SER A 20 -18.63 -9.62 -6.76
C SER A 20 -19.59 -9.76 -7.94
N CYS A 21 -19.13 -10.17 -9.13
CA CYS A 21 -20.00 -10.43 -10.29
C CYS A 21 -20.85 -11.70 -10.16
N VAL A 22 -20.50 -12.58 -9.22
CA VAL A 22 -21.02 -13.95 -9.18
C VAL A 22 -22.17 -14.10 -8.19
N LYS A 23 -22.10 -13.41 -7.03
CA LYS A 23 -23.12 -13.34 -5.96
C LYS A 23 -23.88 -14.65 -5.73
N ILE A 24 -23.38 -15.46 -4.80
CA ILE A 24 -23.80 -16.85 -4.59
C ILE A 24 -25.30 -16.99 -4.25
N ASP A 25 -25.90 -16.00 -3.61
CA ASP A 25 -27.30 -16.09 -3.14
C ASP A 25 -28.35 -15.56 -4.12
N GLU A 26 -27.96 -14.82 -5.16
CA GLU A 26 -28.90 -14.14 -6.06
C GLU A 26 -29.24 -14.95 -7.33
N ASN A 27 -28.44 -15.97 -7.68
CA ASN A 27 -28.50 -16.63 -8.99
C ASN A 27 -28.76 -18.16 -8.94
N ALA A 28 -28.92 -18.75 -7.76
CA ALA A 28 -28.98 -20.21 -7.59
C ALA A 28 -30.10 -20.87 -8.40
N GLN A 29 -31.32 -20.33 -8.34
CA GLN A 29 -32.48 -20.91 -9.03
C GLN A 29 -32.31 -20.93 -10.56
N GLU A 30 -31.80 -19.85 -11.15
CA GLU A 30 -31.55 -19.78 -12.60
C GLU A 30 -30.44 -20.75 -13.02
N ALA A 31 -29.36 -20.81 -12.23
CA ALA A 31 -28.20 -21.66 -12.51
C ALA A 31 -28.52 -23.16 -12.39
N GLU A 32 -29.33 -23.56 -11.40
CA GLU A 32 -29.68 -24.97 -11.17
C GLU A 32 -30.76 -25.46 -12.15
N THR A 33 -31.66 -24.57 -12.60
CA THR A 33 -32.72 -24.94 -13.55
C THR A 33 -32.18 -25.10 -14.98
N ASP A 34 -31.29 -24.20 -15.40
CA ASP A 34 -30.69 -24.22 -16.76
C ASP A 34 -29.24 -23.72 -16.70
N PRO A 35 -28.28 -24.60 -16.33
CA PRO A 35 -26.87 -24.24 -16.18
C PRO A 35 -26.25 -23.66 -17.46
N GLU A 36 -26.67 -24.14 -18.63
CA GLU A 36 -26.15 -23.70 -19.92
C GLU A 36 -26.61 -22.28 -20.27
N LYS A 37 -27.89 -21.97 -20.05
CA LYS A 37 -28.43 -20.62 -20.25
C LYS A 37 -27.82 -19.62 -19.26
N TRP A 38 -27.71 -20.01 -17.98
CA TRP A 38 -27.05 -19.19 -16.96
C TRP A 38 -25.60 -18.89 -17.34
N LYS A 39 -24.85 -19.91 -17.80
CA LYS A 39 -23.47 -19.76 -18.28
C LYS A 39 -23.37 -18.75 -19.41
N ILE A 40 -24.18 -18.87 -20.46
CA ILE A 40 -24.15 -17.95 -21.61
C ILE A 40 -24.39 -16.50 -21.16
N LYS A 41 -25.38 -16.28 -20.29
CA LYS A 41 -25.68 -14.97 -19.71
C LYS A 41 -24.49 -14.41 -18.93
N LYS A 42 -23.92 -15.18 -18.01
CA LYS A 42 -22.76 -14.74 -17.22
C LYS A 42 -21.52 -14.46 -18.06
N ILE A 43 -21.22 -15.28 -19.07
CA ILE A 43 -20.12 -15.00 -20.00
C ILE A 43 -20.32 -13.68 -20.76
N SER A 44 -21.57 -13.30 -21.10
CA SER A 44 -21.85 -12.02 -21.73
C SER A 44 -21.55 -10.80 -20.83
N GLU A 45 -21.63 -10.96 -19.50
CA GLU A 45 -21.31 -9.93 -18.50
C GLU A 45 -19.78 -9.71 -18.36
N SER A 46 -18.95 -10.64 -18.85
CA SER A 46 -17.48 -10.59 -18.73
C SER A 46 -16.83 -9.35 -19.38
N GLU A 47 -17.49 -8.74 -20.36
CA GLU A 47 -16.96 -7.53 -21.01
C GLU A 47 -17.10 -6.30 -20.12
N ASN A 48 -18.17 -6.19 -19.33
CA ASN A 48 -18.33 -5.10 -18.35
C ASN A 48 -17.25 -5.19 -17.27
N LEU A 49 -17.05 -6.40 -16.71
CA LEU A 49 -15.98 -6.67 -15.74
C LEU A 49 -14.60 -6.28 -16.30
N LYS A 50 -14.32 -6.60 -17.56
CA LYS A 50 -13.07 -6.19 -18.21
C LYS A 50 -12.93 -4.68 -18.35
N GLN A 51 -14.01 -3.96 -18.67
CA GLN A 51 -13.96 -2.49 -18.76
C GLN A 51 -13.75 -1.83 -17.39
N GLU A 52 -14.40 -2.34 -16.35
CA GLU A 52 -14.19 -1.88 -14.97
C GLU A 52 -12.77 -2.19 -14.50
N ALA A 53 -12.27 -3.40 -14.74
CA ALA A 53 -10.91 -3.79 -14.43
C ALA A 53 -9.90 -2.87 -15.12
N LYS A 54 -10.13 -2.52 -16.39
CA LYS A 54 -9.28 -1.57 -17.13
C LYS A 54 -9.27 -0.18 -16.47
N LYS A 55 -10.42 0.32 -16.00
CA LYS A 55 -10.50 1.60 -15.28
C LYS A 55 -9.72 1.54 -13.97
N GLU A 56 -9.86 0.46 -13.22
CA GLU A 56 -9.19 0.27 -11.93
C GLU A 56 -7.67 0.14 -12.09
N ILE A 57 -7.20 -0.61 -13.09
CA ILE A 57 -5.77 -0.67 -13.47
C ILE A 57 -5.24 0.73 -13.77
N LYS A 58 -5.94 1.50 -14.62
CA LYS A 58 -5.52 2.85 -14.98
C LYS A 58 -5.45 3.77 -13.74
N LYS A 59 -6.42 3.64 -12.83
CA LYS A 59 -6.49 4.43 -11.59
C LYS A 59 -5.32 4.09 -10.65
N GLN A 60 -5.11 2.81 -10.33
CA GLN A 60 -4.11 2.41 -9.32
C GLN A 60 -2.66 2.62 -9.79
N LEU A 61 -2.43 2.52 -11.10
CA LEU A 61 -1.08 2.55 -11.68
C LEU A 61 -0.70 3.92 -12.29
N ALA A 62 -1.51 4.95 -12.13
CA ALA A 62 -1.28 6.27 -12.75
C ALA A 62 0.07 6.90 -12.36
N GLU A 63 0.48 6.74 -11.10
CA GLU A 63 1.69 7.34 -10.52
C GLU A 63 2.94 6.44 -10.68
N VAL A 64 2.77 5.17 -11.09
CA VAL A 64 3.87 4.20 -11.17
C VAL A 64 5.04 4.65 -12.06
N PRO A 65 4.82 5.31 -13.22
CA PRO A 65 5.94 5.76 -14.05
C PRO A 65 6.86 6.77 -13.33
N GLU A 66 6.29 7.74 -12.60
CA GLU A 66 7.04 8.76 -11.87
C GLU A 66 7.71 8.16 -10.62
N GLU A 67 6.97 7.33 -9.87
CA GLU A 67 7.52 6.62 -8.70
C GLU A 67 8.71 5.72 -9.07
N LEU A 68 8.64 5.04 -10.22
CA LEU A 68 9.69 4.14 -10.68
C LEU A 68 10.98 4.90 -10.99
N GLU A 69 10.86 6.07 -11.61
CA GLU A 69 12.01 6.91 -11.96
C GLU A 69 12.70 7.38 -10.68
N ALA A 70 11.94 7.93 -9.74
CA ALA A 70 12.43 8.35 -8.44
C ALA A 70 13.07 7.21 -7.62
N GLU A 71 12.49 5.99 -7.64
CA GLU A 71 13.04 4.85 -6.92
C GLU A 71 14.40 4.40 -7.49
N MET A 72 14.54 4.42 -8.81
CA MET A 72 15.79 4.05 -9.51
C MET A 72 16.86 5.13 -9.35
N GLU A 73 16.51 6.41 -9.44
CA GLU A 73 17.41 7.52 -9.11
C GLU A 73 17.91 7.42 -7.67
N ALA A 74 17.01 7.22 -6.70
CA ALA A 74 17.40 7.04 -5.30
C ALA A 74 18.30 5.80 -5.08
N ALA A 75 18.15 4.74 -5.89
CA ALA A 75 19.05 3.58 -5.85
C ALA A 75 20.45 3.93 -6.37
N ALA A 76 20.54 4.73 -7.44
CA ALA A 76 21.80 5.24 -7.97
C ALA A 76 22.49 6.21 -6.99
N ASP A 77 21.73 7.11 -6.36
CA ASP A 77 22.25 8.08 -5.39
C ASP A 77 22.81 7.41 -4.14
N ARG A 78 22.08 6.43 -3.58
CA ARG A 78 22.56 5.64 -2.44
C ARG A 78 23.87 4.93 -2.75
N GLU A 79 24.00 4.39 -3.95
CA GLU A 79 25.24 3.73 -4.37
C GLU A 79 26.38 4.73 -4.54
N THR A 80 26.08 5.89 -5.14
CA THR A 80 27.05 6.98 -5.32
C THR A 80 27.56 7.46 -3.97
N ALA A 81 26.67 7.70 -3.00
CA ALA A 81 27.02 8.09 -1.64
C ALA A 81 27.90 7.04 -0.95
N ARG A 82 27.49 5.77 -0.98
CA ARG A 82 28.24 4.64 -0.40
C ARG A 82 29.65 4.55 -0.97
N THR A 83 29.76 4.71 -2.29
CA THR A 83 31.04 4.64 -2.99
C THR A 83 31.91 5.86 -2.71
N ALA A 84 31.31 7.05 -2.65
CA ALA A 84 32.01 8.30 -2.33
C ALA A 84 32.62 8.28 -0.93
N GLU A 85 31.91 7.76 0.08
CA GLU A 85 32.46 7.57 1.43
C GLU A 85 33.68 6.65 1.43
N GLN A 86 33.60 5.53 0.71
CA GLN A 86 34.73 4.59 0.56
C GLN A 86 35.93 5.25 -0.10
N PHE A 87 35.72 6.04 -1.17
CA PHE A 87 36.78 6.77 -1.84
C PHE A 87 37.38 7.87 -0.97
N GLN A 88 36.56 8.63 -0.23
CA GLN A 88 37.03 9.66 0.69
C GLN A 88 37.90 9.06 1.79
N GLN A 89 37.50 7.92 2.34
CA GLN A 89 38.28 7.21 3.34
C GLN A 89 39.60 6.71 2.74
N ALA A 90 39.55 6.08 1.57
CA ALA A 90 40.74 5.58 0.91
C ALA A 90 41.75 6.70 0.56
N VAL A 91 41.28 7.89 0.15
CA VAL A 91 42.13 9.08 -0.07
C VAL A 91 42.80 9.54 1.23
N LYS A 92 42.08 9.56 2.35
CA LYS A 92 42.68 9.85 3.67
C LYS A 92 43.76 8.82 4.04
N ASP A 93 43.55 7.57 3.64
CA ASP A 93 44.45 6.46 3.92
C ASP A 93 45.62 6.37 2.89
N GLY A 94 45.80 7.38 2.03
CA GLY A 94 46.97 7.55 1.17
C GLY A 94 46.78 7.19 -0.31
N LEU A 95 45.55 6.89 -0.75
CA LEU A 95 45.23 6.57 -2.14
C LEU A 95 45.36 7.80 -3.05
N LYS A 96 46.16 7.68 -4.12
CA LYS A 96 46.20 8.67 -5.21
C LYS A 96 45.15 8.33 -6.27
N LEU A 97 44.21 9.23 -6.52
CA LEU A 97 43.18 9.04 -7.54
C LEU A 97 43.77 9.25 -8.95
N PRO A 98 43.61 8.29 -9.87
CA PRO A 98 43.83 8.53 -11.29
C PRO A 98 42.72 9.43 -11.86
N VAL A 99 43.06 10.26 -12.84
CA VAL A 99 42.08 11.04 -13.63
C VAL A 99 41.84 10.26 -14.93
N ALA A 100 40.68 9.59 -15.08
CA ALA A 100 40.38 8.80 -16.29
C ALA A 100 38.96 8.99 -16.84
N THR A 101 38.88 8.99 -18.17
CA THR A 101 37.74 9.22 -19.08
C THR A 101 36.88 7.96 -19.36
N ALA A 102 36.85 6.98 -18.45
CA ALA A 102 36.44 5.59 -18.75
C ALA A 102 34.93 5.26 -18.67
N VAL A 103 34.06 6.27 -18.53
CA VAL A 103 32.61 6.09 -18.31
C VAL A 103 31.95 5.30 -19.47
N THR A 104 32.32 5.54 -20.72
CA THR A 104 31.61 5.02 -21.91
C THR A 104 31.70 3.50 -22.13
N LYS A 105 32.86 2.87 -21.83
CA LYS A 105 33.11 1.45 -22.19
C LYS A 105 32.41 0.46 -21.24
N ALA A 106 32.36 0.81 -19.96
CA ALA A 106 31.79 -0.06 -18.94
C ALA A 106 30.27 -0.02 -18.87
N LEU A 107 29.70 1.14 -19.20
CA LEU A 107 28.26 1.30 -19.39
C LEU A 107 27.75 0.46 -20.56
N ARG A 108 28.52 0.44 -21.65
CA ARG A 108 28.26 -0.46 -22.79
C ARG A 108 28.36 -1.94 -22.41
N GLN A 109 29.42 -2.36 -21.73
CA GLN A 109 29.56 -3.75 -21.27
C GLN A 109 28.43 -4.17 -20.33
N THR A 110 28.03 -3.30 -19.40
CA THR A 110 26.95 -3.61 -18.46
C THR A 110 25.61 -3.74 -19.20
N ALA A 111 25.32 -2.84 -20.15
CA ALA A 111 24.13 -2.94 -20.99
C ALA A 111 24.13 -4.20 -21.88
N GLU A 112 25.28 -4.59 -22.45
CA GLU A 112 25.45 -5.82 -23.23
C GLU A 112 25.18 -7.07 -22.37
N ILE A 113 25.69 -7.10 -21.14
CA ILE A 113 25.49 -8.23 -20.24
C ILE A 113 24.03 -8.36 -19.79
N VAL A 114 23.40 -7.24 -19.43
CA VAL A 114 22.00 -7.20 -18.96
C VAL A 114 21.02 -7.58 -20.05
N THR A 115 21.26 -7.14 -21.27
CA THR A 115 20.39 -7.40 -22.42
C THR A 115 20.61 -8.80 -23.02
N GLY A 116 21.64 -9.52 -22.56
CA GLY A 116 22.11 -10.75 -23.20
C GLY A 116 22.62 -10.50 -24.61
N GLY A 117 23.32 -9.39 -24.82
CA GLY A 117 23.91 -8.96 -26.09
C GLY A 117 22.98 -8.19 -27.03
N ARG A 118 21.81 -7.73 -26.56
CA ARG A 118 20.82 -6.97 -27.36
C ARG A 118 20.88 -5.47 -27.06
N VAL A 119 22.05 -4.87 -27.17
CA VAL A 119 22.18 -3.41 -27.11
C VAL A 119 21.97 -2.87 -28.52
N ASN A 120 20.94 -2.06 -28.71
CA ASN A 120 20.72 -1.38 -29.98
C ASN A 120 21.67 -0.19 -30.04
N ASP A 121 22.59 -0.21 -31.00
CA ASP A 121 23.65 0.78 -31.16
C ASP A 121 23.10 2.21 -31.34
N ASP A 122 21.91 2.32 -31.94
CA ASP A 122 21.25 3.60 -32.23
C ASP A 122 20.89 4.40 -30.96
N ASN A 123 20.59 3.72 -29.85
CA ASN A 123 20.30 4.39 -28.56
C ASN A 123 21.52 5.06 -27.92
N PHE A 124 22.75 4.70 -28.35
CA PHE A 124 24.00 5.28 -27.87
C PHE A 124 24.70 6.16 -28.91
N LYS A 125 24.28 6.12 -30.19
CA LYS A 125 24.95 6.79 -31.31
C LYS A 125 24.48 8.22 -31.55
N ASP A 126 23.25 8.58 -31.17
CA ASP A 126 22.63 9.85 -31.59
C ASP A 126 22.52 10.93 -30.49
N HIS A 127 23.13 10.71 -29.32
CA HIS A 127 23.13 11.69 -28.23
C HIS A 127 24.55 11.94 -27.67
N PRO A 128 25.37 12.76 -28.36
CA PRO A 128 26.71 13.12 -27.89
C PRO A 128 26.73 13.90 -26.56
N ASP A 129 25.58 14.43 -26.13
CA ASP A 129 25.41 15.20 -24.90
C ASP A 129 24.79 14.39 -23.73
N LEU A 130 24.41 13.12 -23.95
CA LEU A 130 23.87 12.27 -22.88
C LEU A 130 25.03 11.55 -22.17
N ASP A 131 25.19 11.83 -20.88
CA ASP A 131 26.03 11.05 -19.98
C ASP A 131 25.71 9.55 -20.18
N PRO A 132 26.69 8.72 -20.61
CA PRO A 132 26.45 7.30 -20.85
C PRO A 132 25.83 6.59 -19.64
N PHE A 133 26.07 7.10 -18.42
CA PHE A 133 25.43 6.62 -17.19
C PHE A 133 23.93 6.85 -17.21
N LYS A 134 23.51 8.07 -17.57
CA LYS A 134 22.12 8.45 -17.73
C LYS A 134 21.43 7.60 -18.80
N ALA A 135 22.08 7.36 -19.94
CA ALA A 135 21.52 6.51 -21.00
C ALA A 135 21.27 5.06 -20.53
N ALA A 136 22.18 4.48 -19.75
CA ALA A 136 21.99 3.13 -19.21
C ALA A 136 20.94 3.08 -18.09
N MET A 137 20.82 4.14 -17.29
CA MET A 137 19.73 4.31 -16.32
C MET A 137 18.37 4.38 -17.00
N GLU A 138 18.24 5.21 -18.03
CA GLU A 138 17.03 5.33 -18.85
C GLU A 138 16.65 3.99 -19.51
N PHE A 139 17.64 3.18 -19.92
CA PHE A 139 17.41 1.84 -20.43
C PHE A 139 16.77 0.91 -19.37
N PHE A 140 17.33 0.85 -18.16
CA PHE A 140 16.77 0.01 -17.08
C PHE A 140 15.39 0.48 -16.67
N TYR A 141 15.18 1.79 -16.60
CA TYR A 141 13.88 2.39 -16.35
C TYR A 141 12.86 1.98 -17.41
N GLY A 142 13.17 2.22 -18.69
CA GLY A 142 12.30 1.87 -19.82
C GLY A 142 11.97 0.38 -19.85
N GLN A 143 12.97 -0.48 -19.67
CA GLN A 143 12.77 -1.94 -19.61
C GLN A 143 11.85 -2.34 -18.45
N THR A 144 12.04 -1.76 -17.26
CA THR A 144 11.25 -2.07 -16.08
C THR A 144 9.81 -1.60 -16.25
N ARG A 145 9.63 -0.37 -16.74
CA ARG A 145 8.33 0.22 -17.05
C ARG A 145 7.56 -0.62 -18.07
N ASP A 146 8.21 -1.06 -19.15
CA ASP A 146 7.57 -1.89 -20.18
C ASP A 146 7.13 -3.24 -19.63
N ARG A 147 7.91 -3.85 -18.72
CA ARG A 147 7.54 -5.11 -18.05
C ARG A 147 6.41 -4.94 -17.05
N LEU A 148 6.36 -3.81 -16.35
CA LEU A 148 5.24 -3.45 -15.48
C LEU A 148 3.96 -3.23 -16.31
N ASN A 149 4.04 -2.49 -17.41
CA ASN A 149 2.92 -2.29 -18.33
C ASN A 149 2.41 -3.62 -18.92
N LEU A 150 3.33 -4.52 -19.30
CA LEU A 150 2.97 -5.86 -19.76
C LEU A 150 2.30 -6.68 -18.65
N THR A 151 2.76 -6.53 -17.41
CA THR A 151 2.13 -7.17 -16.24
C THR A 151 0.69 -6.71 -16.09
N ALA A 152 0.43 -5.40 -16.14
CA ALA A 152 -0.91 -4.84 -16.07
C ALA A 152 -1.81 -5.34 -17.22
N ALA A 153 -1.29 -5.38 -18.45
CA ALA A 153 -2.01 -5.92 -19.60
C ALA A 153 -2.31 -7.42 -19.47
N THR A 154 -1.36 -8.19 -18.93
CA THR A 154 -1.51 -9.64 -18.70
C THR A 154 -2.54 -9.89 -17.62
N MET A 155 -2.50 -9.16 -16.50
CA MET A 155 -3.52 -9.23 -15.45
C MET A 155 -4.92 -8.91 -15.99
N LEU A 156 -5.08 -7.88 -16.83
CA LEU A 156 -6.36 -7.57 -17.47
C LEU A 156 -6.90 -8.73 -18.32
N LYS A 157 -6.01 -9.42 -19.06
CA LYS A 157 -6.38 -10.61 -19.83
C LYS A 157 -6.77 -11.76 -18.90
N SER A 158 -6.00 -11.99 -17.84
CA SER A 158 -6.25 -13.02 -16.83
C SER A 158 -7.60 -12.83 -16.15
N VAL A 159 -8.04 -11.60 -15.87
CA VAL A 159 -9.37 -11.35 -15.25
C VAL A 159 -10.50 -11.96 -16.06
N LYS A 160 -10.55 -11.70 -17.38
CA LYS A 160 -11.60 -12.24 -18.24
C LYS A 160 -11.52 -13.76 -18.34
N GLN A 161 -10.31 -14.31 -18.43
CA GLN A 161 -10.08 -15.74 -18.52
C GLN A 161 -10.50 -16.45 -17.23
N GLU A 162 -10.10 -15.95 -16.07
CA GLU A 162 -10.43 -16.55 -14.78
C GLU A 162 -11.90 -16.42 -14.43
N TYR A 163 -12.55 -15.29 -14.73
CA TYR A 163 -14.00 -15.18 -14.62
C TYR A 163 -14.69 -16.23 -15.50
N SER A 164 -14.27 -16.38 -16.76
CA SER A 164 -14.85 -17.37 -17.66
C SER A 164 -14.64 -18.79 -17.14
N ASN A 165 -13.42 -19.13 -16.70
CA ASN A 165 -13.08 -20.43 -16.13
C ASN A 165 -13.95 -20.75 -14.91
N LEU A 166 -14.15 -19.76 -14.02
CA LEU A 166 -15.00 -19.89 -12.85
C LEU A 166 -16.44 -20.22 -13.26
N ILE A 167 -17.02 -19.49 -14.22
CA ILE A 167 -18.38 -19.75 -14.72
C ILE A 167 -18.48 -21.14 -15.41
N TYR A 168 -17.53 -21.49 -16.28
CA TYR A 168 -17.50 -22.79 -16.95
C TYR A 168 -17.41 -23.96 -15.96
N ASN A 169 -16.53 -23.87 -14.98
CA ASN A 169 -16.32 -24.92 -13.99
C ASN A 169 -17.50 -25.07 -13.03
N THR A 170 -18.18 -23.97 -12.69
CA THR A 170 -19.42 -24.04 -11.91
C THR A 170 -20.52 -24.71 -12.72
N ALA A 171 -20.74 -24.29 -13.98
CA ALA A 171 -21.76 -24.91 -14.84
C ALA A 171 -21.52 -26.42 -15.03
N ALA A 172 -20.26 -26.82 -15.24
CA ALA A 172 -19.91 -28.23 -15.37
C ALA A 172 -20.24 -29.04 -14.10
N GLN A 173 -19.94 -28.50 -12.91
CA GLN A 173 -20.27 -29.15 -11.63
C GLN A 173 -21.79 -29.24 -11.36
N LEU A 174 -22.57 -28.28 -11.86
CA LEU A 174 -24.04 -28.32 -11.78
C LEU A 174 -24.63 -29.39 -12.69
N VAL A 175 -24.12 -29.50 -13.92
CA VAL A 175 -24.57 -30.50 -14.90
C VAL A 175 -24.26 -31.92 -14.40
N ASP A 176 -23.15 -32.09 -13.70
CA ASP A 176 -22.78 -33.36 -13.07
C ASP A 176 -23.73 -33.77 -11.92
N GLY A 177 -24.46 -32.80 -11.34
CA GLY A 177 -25.48 -33.03 -10.31
C GLY A 177 -24.93 -33.37 -8.93
N GLU A 178 -23.60 -33.43 -8.75
CA GLU A 178 -22.96 -33.74 -7.46
C GLU A 178 -22.99 -32.59 -6.44
N LYS A 179 -23.18 -31.34 -6.90
CA LYS A 179 -23.12 -30.14 -6.06
C LYS A 179 -24.24 -29.16 -6.38
N THR A 180 -24.71 -28.47 -5.34
CA THR A 180 -25.56 -27.28 -5.48
C THR A 180 -24.78 -26.12 -6.10
N TYR A 181 -25.49 -25.09 -6.59
CA TYR A 181 -24.86 -23.88 -7.10
C TYR A 181 -23.92 -23.25 -6.09
N GLN A 182 -24.35 -23.17 -4.83
CA GLN A 182 -23.56 -22.56 -3.76
C GLN A 182 -22.26 -23.34 -3.51
N GLU A 183 -22.32 -24.66 -3.45
CA GLU A 183 -21.14 -25.51 -3.24
C GLU A 183 -20.16 -25.48 -4.42
N ALA A 184 -20.69 -25.57 -5.65
CA ALA A 184 -19.87 -25.49 -6.87
C ALA A 184 -19.18 -24.13 -6.97
N MET A 185 -19.90 -23.05 -6.68
CA MET A 185 -19.37 -21.70 -6.78
C MET A 185 -18.34 -21.40 -5.69
N ARG A 186 -18.61 -21.78 -4.44
CA ARG A 186 -17.67 -21.68 -3.32
C ARG A 186 -16.37 -22.42 -3.63
N SER A 187 -16.47 -23.63 -4.18
CA SER A 187 -15.31 -24.43 -4.59
C SER A 187 -14.48 -23.71 -5.66
N CYS A 188 -15.13 -23.09 -6.66
CA CYS A 188 -14.44 -22.36 -7.72
C CYS A 188 -13.79 -21.07 -7.23
N ILE A 189 -14.46 -20.31 -6.35
CA ILE A 189 -13.90 -19.11 -5.72
C ILE A 189 -12.67 -19.47 -4.87
N ALA A 190 -12.78 -20.53 -4.06
CA ALA A 190 -11.66 -21.01 -3.26
C ALA A 190 -10.47 -21.44 -4.12
N LYS A 191 -10.72 -22.10 -5.26
CA LYS A 191 -9.67 -22.44 -6.22
C LYS A 191 -9.02 -21.18 -6.81
N LEU A 192 -9.81 -20.23 -7.32
CA LEU A 192 -9.32 -19.00 -7.91
C LEU A 192 -8.48 -18.17 -6.92
N ALA A 193 -8.91 -18.06 -5.66
CA ALA A 193 -8.15 -17.39 -4.61
C ALA A 193 -6.76 -18.02 -4.37
N ASN A 194 -6.63 -19.33 -4.62
CA ASN A 194 -5.39 -20.08 -4.45
C ASN A 194 -4.50 -20.11 -5.70
N ASP A 195 -5.06 -19.98 -6.91
CA ASP A 195 -4.32 -20.07 -8.16
C ASP A 195 -3.64 -18.74 -8.56
N ASN A 196 -4.03 -17.61 -7.95
CA ASN A 196 -3.60 -16.23 -8.26
C ASN A 196 -4.01 -15.78 -9.67
N LEU A 197 -3.90 -14.47 -9.95
CA LEU A 197 -3.91 -14.02 -11.35
C LEU A 197 -2.53 -14.25 -11.97
N THR A 198 -2.48 -14.56 -13.26
CA THR A 198 -1.21 -14.59 -13.99
C THR A 198 -0.77 -13.16 -14.33
N ALA A 199 0.43 -12.79 -13.90
CA ALA A 199 1.11 -11.53 -14.25
C ALA A 199 2.11 -11.70 -15.40
N PHE A 200 2.76 -12.86 -15.45
CA PHE A 200 3.81 -13.15 -16.40
C PHE A 200 3.90 -14.66 -16.62
N THR A 201 4.12 -15.08 -17.86
CA THR A 201 4.44 -16.46 -18.21
C THR A 201 5.88 -16.52 -18.69
N ASP A 202 6.70 -17.36 -18.06
CA ASP A 202 8.10 -17.50 -18.46
C ASP A 202 8.27 -18.34 -19.73
N LYS A 203 9.51 -18.40 -20.24
CA LYS A 203 9.83 -19.11 -21.49
C LYS A 203 9.53 -20.62 -21.44
N ILE A 204 9.45 -21.21 -20.25
CA ILE A 204 9.16 -22.64 -20.08
C ILE A 204 7.70 -22.90 -19.70
N GLY A 205 6.85 -21.87 -19.78
CA GLY A 205 5.40 -21.96 -19.57
C GLY A 205 4.96 -21.82 -18.12
N ARG A 206 5.86 -21.49 -17.17
CA ARG A 206 5.44 -21.27 -15.78
C ARG A 206 4.76 -19.93 -15.64
N GLU A 207 3.62 -19.93 -14.97
CA GLU A 207 2.88 -18.73 -14.61
C GLU A 207 3.40 -18.15 -13.29
N TRP A 208 3.54 -16.84 -13.26
CA TRP A 208 3.99 -16.07 -12.12
C TRP A 208 2.87 -15.15 -11.65
N SER A 209 2.64 -15.13 -10.34
CA SER A 209 1.72 -14.17 -9.73
C SER A 209 2.29 -12.75 -9.78
N PRO A 210 1.43 -11.71 -9.75
CA PRO A 210 1.83 -10.31 -9.59
C PRO A 210 2.79 -10.11 -8.42
N GLU A 211 2.50 -10.72 -7.26
CA GLU A 211 3.38 -10.68 -6.09
C GLU A 211 4.81 -11.12 -6.43
N ALA A 212 4.94 -12.30 -7.03
CA ALA A 212 6.22 -12.92 -7.28
C ALA A 212 7.00 -12.18 -8.37
N TYR A 213 6.33 -11.83 -9.47
CA TYR A 213 6.95 -11.22 -10.63
C TYR A 213 7.35 -9.76 -10.38
N VAL A 214 6.43 -8.93 -9.88
CA VAL A 214 6.70 -7.49 -9.65
C VAL A 214 7.76 -7.30 -8.57
N SER A 215 7.67 -8.07 -7.47
CA SER A 215 8.70 -8.02 -6.42
C SER A 215 10.08 -8.43 -6.94
N MET A 216 10.13 -9.43 -7.83
CA MET A 216 11.37 -9.89 -8.44
C MET A 216 11.93 -8.84 -9.40
N LEU A 217 11.08 -8.28 -10.25
CA LEU A 217 11.43 -7.29 -11.26
C LEU A 217 12.01 -6.04 -10.58
N LEU A 218 11.28 -5.41 -9.67
CA LEU A 218 11.72 -4.18 -9.00
C LEU A 218 13.05 -4.39 -8.25
N LYS A 219 13.18 -5.49 -7.51
CA LYS A 219 14.44 -5.80 -6.81
C LYS A 219 15.60 -6.00 -7.77
N THR A 220 15.37 -6.71 -8.88
CA THR A 220 16.42 -6.97 -9.86
C THR A 220 16.80 -5.70 -10.61
N SER A 221 15.83 -4.87 -10.98
CA SER A 221 16.06 -3.58 -11.63
C SER A 221 16.85 -2.60 -10.75
N ASN A 222 16.42 -2.41 -9.51
CA ASN A 222 17.18 -1.59 -8.54
C ASN A 222 18.60 -2.13 -8.36
N LYS A 223 18.73 -3.45 -8.32
CA LYS A 223 20.05 -4.07 -8.14
C LYS A 223 20.96 -3.88 -9.35
N ASN A 224 20.40 -3.98 -10.55
CA ASN A 224 21.13 -3.73 -11.79
C ASN A 224 21.62 -2.27 -11.86
N VAL A 225 20.77 -1.31 -11.47
CA VAL A 225 21.13 0.11 -11.34
C VAL A 225 22.29 0.27 -10.36
N THR A 226 22.18 -0.28 -9.15
CA THR A 226 23.25 -0.21 -8.16
C THR A 226 24.56 -0.79 -8.70
N ASN A 227 24.53 -1.99 -9.28
CA ASN A 227 25.75 -2.63 -9.81
C ASN A 227 26.36 -1.82 -10.96
N LEU A 228 25.52 -1.24 -11.83
CA LEU A 228 25.97 -0.35 -12.89
C LEU A 228 26.71 0.86 -12.31
N THR A 229 26.12 1.54 -11.32
CA THR A 229 26.75 2.68 -10.66
C THR A 229 28.08 2.29 -10.02
N SER A 230 28.17 1.12 -9.37
CA SER A 230 29.44 0.62 -8.83
C SER A 230 30.49 0.46 -9.93
N PHE A 231 30.14 -0.13 -11.07
CA PHE A 231 31.08 -0.28 -12.19
C PHE A 231 31.52 1.06 -12.77
N VAL A 232 30.60 1.99 -12.99
CA VAL A 232 30.91 3.33 -13.50
C VAL A 232 31.88 4.07 -12.57
N ASN A 233 31.66 3.98 -11.27
CA ASN A 233 32.57 4.55 -10.29
C ASN A 233 33.95 3.88 -10.34
N MET A 234 34.01 2.55 -10.42
CA MET A 234 35.28 1.83 -10.60
C MET A 234 36.04 2.33 -11.83
N ASP A 235 35.37 2.49 -12.98
CA ASP A 235 36.00 3.00 -14.20
C ASP A 235 36.44 4.45 -14.08
N ARG A 236 35.60 5.33 -13.51
CA ARG A 236 35.89 6.75 -13.29
C ARG A 236 37.20 6.95 -12.51
N TYR A 237 37.47 6.09 -11.55
CA TYR A 237 38.68 6.14 -10.73
C TYR A 237 39.73 5.10 -11.12
N GLY A 238 39.56 4.38 -12.23
CA GLY A 238 40.57 3.45 -12.78
C GLY A 238 40.79 2.17 -11.97
N TYR A 239 39.79 1.69 -11.23
CA TYR A 239 39.86 0.45 -10.45
C TYR A 239 39.24 -0.74 -11.19
N ASP A 240 39.85 -1.92 -11.02
CA ASP A 240 39.40 -3.17 -11.66
C ASP A 240 38.84 -4.19 -10.68
N LEU A 241 39.25 -4.12 -9.40
CA LEU A 241 38.89 -5.10 -8.39
C LEU A 241 37.69 -4.63 -7.58
N ALA A 242 36.81 -5.58 -7.25
CA ALA A 242 35.74 -5.37 -6.30
C ALA A 242 35.64 -6.55 -5.33
N GLN A 243 35.33 -6.27 -4.07
CA GLN A 243 34.96 -7.28 -3.10
C GLN A 243 33.46 -7.58 -3.21
N VAL A 244 33.12 -8.87 -3.29
CA VAL A 244 31.73 -9.32 -3.20
C VAL A 244 31.28 -9.21 -1.74
N SER A 245 30.16 -8.55 -1.50
CA SER A 245 29.57 -8.47 -0.15
C SER A 245 29.30 -9.87 0.43
N ASN A 246 29.12 -9.97 1.73
CA ASN A 246 28.67 -11.19 2.41
C ASN A 246 27.37 -10.90 3.18
N HIS A 247 26.47 -11.88 3.22
CA HIS A 247 25.27 -11.86 4.04
C HIS A 247 24.83 -13.28 4.39
N ALA A 248 24.06 -13.43 5.47
CA ALA A 248 23.50 -14.72 5.84
C ALA A 248 22.45 -15.21 4.82
N GLY A 249 22.33 -16.53 4.65
CA GLY A 249 21.36 -17.14 3.74
C GLY A 249 21.57 -16.80 2.26
N ALA A 250 22.83 -16.64 1.84
CA ALA A 250 23.20 -16.51 0.44
C ALA A 250 22.81 -17.76 -0.36
N ARG A 251 22.43 -17.54 -1.62
CA ARG A 251 22.00 -18.62 -2.51
C ARG A 251 23.16 -19.56 -2.85
N PRO A 252 22.90 -20.84 -3.18
CA PRO A 252 23.95 -21.83 -3.44
C PRO A 252 25.01 -21.39 -4.49
N LYS A 253 24.60 -20.71 -5.56
CA LYS A 253 25.54 -20.21 -6.58
C LYS A 253 26.27 -18.93 -6.22
N CYS A 254 25.78 -18.18 -5.23
CA CYS A 254 26.39 -16.92 -4.78
C CYS A 254 27.33 -17.15 -3.60
N TYR A 255 27.00 -18.12 -2.73
CA TYR A 255 27.75 -18.43 -1.51
C TYR A 255 29.27 -18.61 -1.74
N PRO A 256 29.74 -19.35 -2.78
CA PRO A 256 31.17 -19.56 -3.00
C PRO A 256 31.98 -18.30 -3.26
N TYR A 257 31.33 -17.17 -3.56
CA TYR A 257 31.96 -15.91 -3.92
C TYR A 257 31.86 -14.84 -2.83
N GLN A 258 31.15 -15.08 -1.73
CA GLN A 258 31.03 -14.10 -0.64
C GLN A 258 32.40 -13.72 -0.09
N GLY A 259 32.64 -12.42 0.10
CA GLY A 259 33.90 -11.88 0.63
C GLY A 259 35.09 -11.95 -0.32
N LYS A 260 34.98 -12.63 -1.47
CA LYS A 260 36.08 -12.78 -2.43
C LYS A 260 36.23 -11.54 -3.32
N LEU A 261 37.43 -11.35 -3.83
CA LEU A 261 37.72 -10.32 -4.82
C LEU A 261 37.42 -10.84 -6.23
N VAL A 262 36.77 -9.99 -7.02
CA VAL A 262 36.46 -10.20 -8.44
C VAL A 262 37.05 -9.07 -9.27
N SER A 263 37.59 -9.42 -10.44
CA SER A 263 38.07 -8.47 -11.45
C SER A 263 37.00 -8.24 -12.52
N LYS A 264 36.64 -6.98 -12.74
CA LYS A 264 35.71 -6.59 -13.81
C LYS A 264 36.28 -6.89 -15.20
N SER A 265 37.60 -6.74 -15.38
CA SER A 265 38.30 -7.03 -16.64
C SER A 265 38.47 -8.52 -16.94
N GLY A 266 38.03 -9.41 -16.04
CA GLY A 266 38.11 -10.86 -16.22
C GLY A 266 39.49 -11.45 -15.91
N LYS A 267 40.35 -10.69 -15.23
CA LYS A 267 41.68 -11.17 -14.84
C LYS A 267 41.61 -11.95 -13.54
N SER A 268 42.54 -12.88 -13.38
CA SER A 268 42.76 -13.61 -12.14
C SER A 268 44.20 -13.38 -11.68
N GLY A 269 44.43 -13.34 -10.36
CA GLY A 269 45.76 -13.07 -9.82
C GLY A 269 45.75 -12.74 -8.34
N THR A 270 46.81 -12.07 -7.87
CA THR A 270 46.93 -11.62 -6.48
C THR A 270 47.19 -10.14 -6.36
N CYS A 271 46.67 -9.53 -5.29
CA CYS A 271 47.01 -8.18 -4.85
C CYS A 271 47.31 -8.17 -3.35
N GLU A 272 47.71 -7.02 -2.81
CA GLU A 272 47.82 -6.81 -1.36
C GLU A 272 46.60 -6.03 -0.86
N ASP A 273 46.12 -6.35 0.34
CA ASP A 273 45.12 -5.54 1.05
C ASP A 273 45.79 -4.40 1.85
N GLY A 274 45.00 -3.55 2.50
CA GLY A 274 45.50 -2.45 3.34
C GLY A 274 46.33 -2.88 4.56
N ASN A 275 46.31 -4.17 4.91
CA ASN A 275 47.13 -4.74 5.98
C ASN A 275 48.42 -5.42 5.43
N GLY A 276 48.66 -5.37 4.12
CA GLY A 276 49.79 -6.05 3.46
C GLY A 276 49.58 -7.54 3.26
N ASN A 277 48.37 -8.08 3.47
CA ASN A 277 48.08 -9.48 3.21
C ASN A 277 47.92 -9.72 1.71
N ARG A 278 48.49 -10.83 1.21
CA ARG A 278 48.30 -11.25 -0.18
C ARG A 278 46.93 -11.91 -0.37
N VAL A 279 46.09 -11.32 -1.21
CA VAL A 279 44.73 -11.79 -1.51
C VAL A 279 44.61 -12.22 -2.96
N GLN A 280 43.89 -13.31 -3.21
CA GLN A 280 43.55 -13.79 -4.55
C GLN A 280 42.28 -13.11 -5.09
N TYR A 281 42.27 -12.78 -6.37
CA TYR A 281 41.08 -12.35 -7.11
C TYR A 281 40.88 -13.22 -8.35
N VAL A 282 39.62 -13.38 -8.76
CA VAL A 282 39.22 -14.13 -9.97
C VAL A 282 38.49 -13.22 -10.95
N GLY A 283 38.43 -13.60 -12.22
CA GLY A 283 37.61 -12.88 -13.19
C GLY A 283 36.13 -12.92 -12.80
N LEU A 284 35.40 -11.81 -12.97
CA LEU A 284 33.96 -11.78 -12.70
C LEU A 284 33.20 -12.83 -13.54
N GLY A 285 33.64 -13.06 -14.78
CA GLY A 285 33.10 -14.11 -15.66
C GLY A 285 33.40 -15.55 -15.22
N ASP A 286 34.40 -15.76 -14.36
CA ASP A 286 34.72 -17.07 -13.77
C ASP A 286 33.84 -17.38 -12.54
N THR A 287 32.96 -16.44 -12.19
CA THR A 287 31.96 -16.62 -11.13
C THR A 287 30.65 -17.17 -11.69
N SER A 288 29.59 -17.20 -10.87
CA SER A 288 28.23 -17.46 -11.36
C SER A 288 27.56 -16.24 -12.02
N TYR A 289 28.28 -15.12 -12.16
CA TYR A 289 27.79 -13.93 -12.85
C TYR A 289 27.31 -14.24 -14.28
N GLY A 290 26.22 -13.58 -14.70
CA GLY A 290 25.55 -13.84 -15.98
C GLY A 290 24.54 -15.00 -15.95
N GLN A 291 24.52 -15.83 -14.91
CA GLN A 291 23.47 -16.85 -14.71
C GLN A 291 22.25 -16.25 -14.00
N PRO A 292 21.00 -16.64 -14.35
CA PRO A 292 19.80 -16.08 -13.72
C PRO A 292 19.77 -16.17 -12.19
N ASP A 293 20.23 -17.27 -11.62
CA ASP A 293 20.30 -17.54 -10.18
C ASP A 293 21.70 -17.31 -9.59
N GLY A 294 22.64 -16.78 -10.39
CA GLY A 294 24.02 -16.54 -10.02
C GLY A 294 24.29 -15.19 -9.37
N LEU A 295 25.57 -14.89 -9.14
CA LEU A 295 26.04 -13.63 -8.57
C LEU A 295 25.53 -12.44 -9.39
N LEU A 296 24.98 -11.43 -8.71
CA LEU A 296 24.30 -10.26 -9.31
C LEU A 296 23.12 -10.60 -10.24
N GLY A 297 22.64 -11.85 -10.25
CA GLY A 297 21.46 -12.27 -11.01
C GLY A 297 20.12 -11.88 -10.35
N ILE A 298 19.04 -12.45 -10.87
CA ILE A 298 17.66 -12.20 -10.42
C ILE A 298 17.54 -12.42 -8.91
N ASN A 299 16.96 -11.48 -8.15
CA ASN A 299 16.83 -11.57 -6.69
C ASN A 299 18.14 -11.75 -5.89
N CYS A 300 19.31 -11.47 -6.48
CA CYS A 300 20.58 -11.50 -5.76
C CYS A 300 20.67 -10.36 -4.72
N GLY A 301 21.15 -10.68 -3.51
CA GLY A 301 21.41 -9.68 -2.47
C GLY A 301 22.80 -9.03 -2.56
N HIS A 302 23.74 -9.65 -3.29
CA HIS A 302 25.16 -9.28 -3.27
C HIS A 302 25.47 -7.96 -3.94
N TYR A 303 26.21 -7.08 -3.28
CA TYR A 303 26.78 -5.87 -3.86
C TYR A 303 28.24 -6.10 -4.19
N LEU A 304 28.76 -5.35 -5.15
CA LEU A 304 30.20 -5.20 -5.34
C LEU A 304 30.65 -3.93 -4.62
N PHE A 305 31.73 -4.05 -3.85
CA PHE A 305 32.41 -2.93 -3.22
C PHE A 305 33.73 -2.71 -3.95
N PRO A 306 33.99 -1.52 -4.53
CA PRO A 306 35.29 -1.22 -5.11
C PRO A 306 36.42 -1.56 -4.14
N PHE A 307 37.44 -2.27 -4.62
CA PHE A 307 38.58 -2.70 -3.82
C PHE A 307 39.86 -2.06 -4.38
N MET A 308 40.54 -1.27 -3.55
CA MET A 308 41.80 -0.62 -3.90
C MET A 308 42.96 -1.41 -3.27
N PRO A 309 43.82 -2.05 -4.09
CA PRO A 309 45.01 -2.72 -3.59
C PRO A 309 45.87 -1.83 -2.69
N GLY A 310 46.33 -2.37 -1.57
CA GLY A 310 47.16 -1.69 -0.58
C GLY A 310 46.43 -0.69 0.32
N VAL A 311 45.11 -0.50 0.15
CA VAL A 311 44.31 0.44 0.96
C VAL A 311 43.07 -0.24 1.54
N SER A 312 42.28 -0.90 0.71
CA SER A 312 41.09 -1.61 1.16
C SER A 312 41.46 -2.83 1.99
N THR A 313 40.80 -3.03 3.13
CA THR A 313 40.97 -4.21 3.98
C THR A 313 39.80 -5.17 3.80
N ILE A 314 40.09 -6.48 3.84
CA ILE A 314 39.07 -7.52 3.82
C ILE A 314 38.75 -7.87 5.27
N THR A 315 37.64 -7.34 5.78
CA THR A 315 37.24 -7.51 7.19
C THR A 315 36.06 -8.46 7.38
N SER A 316 35.49 -8.99 6.30
CA SER A 316 34.19 -9.64 6.34
C SER A 316 34.29 -11.15 6.51
N GLU A 317 33.91 -11.64 7.69
CA GLU A 317 33.77 -13.08 7.93
C GLU A 317 32.57 -13.65 7.15
N VAL A 318 32.81 -14.69 6.36
CA VAL A 318 31.75 -15.42 5.66
C VAL A 318 31.15 -16.43 6.64
N GLN A 319 29.82 -16.38 6.80
CA GLN A 319 29.08 -17.36 7.59
C GLN A 319 29.43 -18.79 7.14
N PRO A 320 29.65 -19.75 8.06
CA PRO A 320 29.89 -21.15 7.71
C PRO A 320 28.79 -21.72 6.81
N GLN A 321 29.17 -22.58 5.85
CA GLN A 321 28.25 -23.03 4.79
C GLN A 321 27.01 -23.74 5.35
N GLY A 322 27.19 -24.60 6.36
CA GLY A 322 26.07 -25.31 6.98
C GLY A 322 25.04 -24.38 7.62
N GLU A 323 25.49 -23.27 8.23
CA GLU A 323 24.61 -22.26 8.80
C GLU A 323 23.92 -21.43 7.70
N ASN A 324 24.66 -21.04 6.66
CA ASN A 324 24.11 -20.33 5.51
C ASN A 324 23.00 -21.15 4.81
N ASP A 325 23.24 -22.42 4.56
CA ASP A 325 22.30 -23.32 3.89
C ASP A 325 21.04 -23.52 4.74
N ARG A 326 21.20 -23.62 6.07
CA ARG A 326 20.09 -23.64 7.02
C ARG A 326 19.29 -22.34 6.96
N ASP A 327 19.94 -21.18 7.03
CA ASP A 327 19.27 -19.88 7.00
C ASP A 327 18.53 -19.63 5.68
N TYR A 328 19.15 -20.04 4.57
CA TYR A 328 18.52 -19.99 3.26
C TYR A 328 17.27 -20.87 3.21
N ALA A 329 17.35 -22.13 3.67
CA ALA A 329 16.21 -23.05 3.71
C ALA A 329 15.07 -22.54 4.61
N LEU A 330 15.39 -22.04 5.81
CA LEU A 330 14.40 -21.45 6.71
C LEU A 330 13.73 -20.21 6.09
N SER A 331 14.48 -19.39 5.34
CA SER A 331 13.91 -18.25 4.63
C SER A 331 12.92 -18.67 3.53
N GLN A 332 13.18 -19.77 2.82
CA GLN A 332 12.26 -20.29 1.82
C GLN A 332 11.00 -20.85 2.47
N LYS A 333 11.15 -21.56 3.60
CA LYS A 333 10.01 -22.10 4.35
C LYS A 333 9.12 -21.00 4.93
N GLN A 334 9.71 -19.95 5.47
CA GLN A 334 8.98 -18.78 5.94
C GLN A 334 8.11 -18.18 4.81
N ARG A 335 8.69 -17.98 3.62
CA ARG A 335 7.97 -17.42 2.46
C ARG A 335 6.82 -18.30 1.99
N GLU A 336 6.97 -19.62 2.08
CA GLU A 336 5.89 -20.57 1.78
C GLU A 336 4.70 -20.39 2.73
N LEU A 337 4.97 -20.29 4.03
CA LEU A 337 3.95 -20.08 5.06
C LEU A 337 3.28 -18.70 4.95
N GLU A 338 4.05 -17.65 4.69
CA GLU A 338 3.56 -16.28 4.43
C GLU A 338 2.57 -16.27 3.25
N ARG A 339 2.94 -16.89 2.11
CA ARG A 339 2.04 -17.02 0.96
C ARG A 339 0.77 -17.80 1.29
N ALA A 340 0.88 -18.87 2.09
CA ALA A 340 -0.29 -19.64 2.50
C ALA A 340 -1.27 -18.83 3.36
N VAL A 341 -0.76 -17.95 4.24
CA VAL A 341 -1.59 -17.00 5.00
C VAL A 341 -2.25 -15.99 4.07
N ARG A 342 -1.50 -15.42 3.12
CA ARG A 342 -2.02 -14.46 2.14
C ARG A 342 -3.16 -15.06 1.31
N LYS A 343 -2.96 -16.26 0.76
CA LYS A 343 -3.99 -16.99 -0.02
C LYS A 343 -5.26 -17.24 0.79
N ALA A 344 -5.14 -17.66 2.05
CA ALA A 344 -6.31 -17.86 2.92
C ALA A 344 -7.06 -16.56 3.23
N LYS A 345 -6.34 -15.44 3.42
CA LYS A 345 -6.96 -14.12 3.64
C LYS A 345 -7.68 -13.62 2.37
N ARG A 346 -7.11 -13.89 1.20
CA ARG A 346 -7.73 -13.57 -0.08
C ARG A 346 -8.97 -14.40 -0.33
N GLU A 347 -8.91 -15.70 -0.05
CA GLU A 347 -10.07 -16.60 -0.10
C GLU A 347 -11.22 -16.07 0.76
N LYS A 348 -10.90 -15.61 1.99
CA LYS A 348 -11.89 -14.97 2.87
C LYS A 348 -12.52 -13.74 2.21
N SER A 349 -11.71 -12.81 1.70
CA SER A 349 -12.21 -11.59 1.04
C SER A 349 -13.10 -11.89 -0.16
N MET A 350 -12.67 -12.81 -1.02
CA MET A 350 -13.44 -13.18 -2.20
C MET A 350 -14.77 -13.84 -1.82
N ALA A 351 -14.79 -14.67 -0.78
CA ALA A 351 -16.03 -15.26 -0.27
C ALA A 351 -16.97 -14.18 0.29
N GLU A 352 -16.46 -13.20 1.04
CA GLU A 352 -17.24 -12.06 1.54
C GLU A 352 -17.84 -11.24 0.38
N ASN A 353 -17.04 -10.92 -0.64
CA ASN A 353 -17.50 -10.17 -1.82
C ASN A 353 -18.47 -10.97 -2.71
N ALA A 354 -18.44 -12.29 -2.64
CA ALA A 354 -19.38 -13.16 -3.33
C ALA A 354 -20.68 -13.41 -2.52
N ASN A 355 -20.85 -12.76 -1.36
CA ASN A 355 -21.93 -12.98 -0.39
C ASN A 355 -21.98 -14.42 0.18
N ASP A 356 -20.85 -15.13 0.22
CA ASP A 356 -20.79 -16.49 0.78
C ASP A 356 -20.39 -16.48 2.26
N ALA A 357 -21.36 -16.31 3.16
CA ALA A 357 -21.11 -16.23 4.59
C ALA A 357 -20.44 -17.51 5.16
N GLU A 358 -20.82 -18.68 4.65
CA GLU A 358 -20.25 -19.96 5.07
C GLU A 358 -18.81 -20.14 4.54
N GLY A 359 -18.56 -19.77 3.28
CA GLY A 359 -17.22 -19.74 2.70
C GLY A 359 -16.30 -18.77 3.44
N ALA A 360 -16.79 -17.58 3.77
CA ALA A 360 -16.05 -16.58 4.54
C ALA A 360 -15.68 -17.09 5.93
N LYS A 361 -16.60 -17.75 6.63
CA LYS A 361 -16.35 -18.40 7.94
C LYS A 361 -15.29 -19.50 7.82
N THR A 362 -15.40 -20.35 6.80
CA THR A 362 -14.45 -21.45 6.55
C THR A 362 -13.05 -20.92 6.23
N ALA A 363 -12.96 -19.90 5.39
CA ALA A 363 -11.70 -19.25 5.04
C ALA A 363 -11.09 -18.51 6.23
N ALA A 364 -11.90 -17.87 7.10
CA ALA A 364 -11.42 -17.25 8.32
C ALA A 364 -10.76 -18.27 9.28
N GLU A 365 -11.31 -19.48 9.38
CA GLU A 365 -10.70 -20.56 10.15
C GLU A 365 -9.37 -21.02 9.52
N LYS A 366 -9.30 -21.14 8.18
CA LYS A 366 -8.04 -21.39 7.46
C LYS A 366 -7.00 -20.30 7.78
N VAL A 367 -7.38 -19.02 7.80
CA VAL A 367 -6.47 -17.91 8.16
C VAL A 367 -5.89 -18.14 9.55
N LYS A 368 -6.72 -18.42 10.56
CA LYS A 368 -6.27 -18.67 11.94
C LYS A 368 -5.27 -19.84 11.99
N GLN A 369 -5.58 -20.94 11.31
CA GLN A 369 -4.72 -22.13 11.28
C GLN A 369 -3.38 -21.85 10.60
N LYS A 370 -3.37 -21.17 9.45
CA LYS A 370 -2.12 -20.83 8.74
C LYS A 370 -1.28 -19.83 9.52
N GLN A 371 -1.90 -18.83 10.15
CA GLN A 371 -1.19 -17.88 11.01
C GLN A 371 -0.62 -18.56 12.25
N LYS A 372 -1.33 -19.52 12.85
CA LYS A 372 -0.80 -20.33 13.95
C LYS A 372 0.46 -21.09 13.52
N LYS A 373 0.40 -21.81 12.39
CA LYS A 373 1.57 -22.52 11.83
C LYS A 373 2.75 -21.59 11.55
N LEU A 374 2.49 -20.40 11.03
CA LEU A 374 3.54 -19.40 10.81
C LEU A 374 4.14 -18.92 12.13
N ARG A 375 3.33 -18.64 13.16
CA ARG A 375 3.84 -18.26 14.49
C ARG A 375 4.68 -19.35 15.13
N GLU A 376 4.25 -20.60 15.05
CA GLU A 376 4.99 -21.76 15.54
C GLU A 376 6.36 -21.86 14.85
N PHE A 377 6.38 -21.81 13.51
CA PHE A 377 7.61 -21.82 12.73
C PHE A 377 8.55 -20.64 13.07
N ILE A 378 7.99 -19.45 13.28
CA ILE A 378 8.76 -18.26 13.67
C ILE A 378 9.39 -18.44 15.05
N ASN A 379 8.64 -18.95 16.02
CA ASN A 379 9.14 -19.23 17.37
C ASN A 379 10.23 -20.32 17.36
N GLU A 380 10.05 -21.38 16.59
CA GLU A 380 11.03 -22.48 16.46
C GLU A 380 12.30 -22.07 15.72
N SER A 381 12.18 -21.23 14.69
CA SER A 381 13.31 -20.83 13.85
C SER A 381 14.03 -19.56 14.34
N GLY A 382 13.42 -18.78 15.23
CA GLY A 382 13.95 -17.49 15.69
C GLY A 382 13.90 -16.38 14.63
N ARG A 383 13.23 -16.59 13.50
CA ARG A 383 13.20 -15.64 12.39
C ARG A 383 12.22 -14.50 12.66
N THR A 384 12.48 -13.32 12.08
CA THR A 384 11.54 -12.20 12.19
C THR A 384 10.32 -12.41 11.30
N ARG A 385 9.12 -12.31 11.88
CA ARG A 385 7.85 -12.36 11.13
C ARG A 385 7.70 -11.15 10.22
N ARG A 386 7.22 -11.37 8.99
CA ARG A 386 7.07 -10.34 7.96
C ARG A 386 5.61 -10.11 7.62
N TYR A 387 4.95 -9.26 8.42
CA TYR A 387 3.54 -8.94 8.24
C TYR A 387 3.24 -8.35 6.85
N ASP A 388 4.18 -7.59 6.28
CA ASP A 388 4.11 -7.02 4.93
C ASP A 388 3.84 -8.05 3.82
N ARG A 389 4.24 -9.31 4.03
CA ARG A 389 4.08 -10.40 3.05
C ARG A 389 2.78 -11.19 3.21
N GLU A 390 2.12 -11.03 4.35
CA GLU A 390 0.83 -11.67 4.65
C GLU A 390 -0.36 -10.75 4.36
N GLN A 391 -0.14 -9.49 4.01
CA GLN A 391 -1.20 -8.50 3.81
C GLN A 391 -1.97 -8.75 2.51
N VAL A 392 -3.27 -8.52 2.52
CA VAL A 392 -4.14 -8.54 1.33
C VAL A 392 -4.80 -7.16 1.25
N TYR A 393 -4.87 -6.56 0.08
CA TYR A 393 -5.31 -5.18 -0.12
C TYR A 393 -6.67 -5.17 -0.82
N THR A 394 -7.72 -5.51 -0.07
CA THR A 394 -9.10 -5.59 -0.57
C THR A 394 -9.86 -4.31 -0.26
N GLY A 395 -11.08 -4.11 -0.78
CA GLY A 395 -11.87 -2.87 -0.62
C GLY A 395 -11.97 -2.33 0.81
N PHE A 396 -11.90 -3.21 1.82
CA PHE A 396 -11.83 -2.88 3.25
C PHE A 396 -10.45 -2.38 3.73
N ASN A 397 -9.36 -2.89 3.12
CA ASN A 397 -7.98 -2.46 3.36
C ASN A 397 -7.52 -1.29 2.48
N ARG A 398 -8.32 -0.90 1.48
CA ARG A 398 -8.10 0.33 0.70
C ARG A 398 -8.24 1.55 1.62
N ILE A 399 -9.25 1.55 2.50
CA ILE A 399 -9.42 2.54 3.57
C ILE A 399 -8.21 2.48 4.53
N LYS A 400 -7.85 1.29 5.06
CA LYS A 400 -6.68 1.12 5.98
C LYS A 400 -5.31 1.52 5.40
N ASN A 401 -5.10 1.47 4.07
CA ASN A 401 -3.82 1.85 3.45
C ASN A 401 -3.81 3.28 2.89
N ASP A 402 -4.95 3.82 2.46
CA ASP A 402 -5.10 5.27 2.23
C ASP A 402 -4.92 6.06 3.54
N LEU A 403 -5.20 5.41 4.69
CA LEU A 403 -4.89 5.87 6.05
C LEU A 403 -3.40 5.80 6.44
N ARG A 404 -2.58 4.96 5.78
CA ARG A 404 -1.14 4.79 6.10
C ARG A 404 -0.22 5.70 5.29
N GLY A 405 -0.70 6.26 4.18
CA GLY A 405 0.13 6.91 3.17
C GLY A 405 0.60 8.34 3.46
N LYS A 406 0.20 8.98 4.58
CA LYS A 406 0.46 10.41 4.82
C LYS A 406 0.77 10.81 6.27
N SER A 407 1.42 9.96 7.09
CA SER A 407 1.95 10.40 8.40
C SER A 407 3.48 10.43 8.39
N PRO A 408 4.13 11.57 8.73
CA PRO A 408 5.58 11.63 8.93
C PRO A 408 6.05 11.01 10.26
N TYR A 409 5.17 10.40 11.05
CA TYR A 409 5.54 9.82 12.35
C TYR A 409 5.07 8.37 12.47
N ASN A 410 6.01 7.49 12.82
CA ASN A 410 5.79 6.12 13.26
C ASN A 410 4.90 6.11 14.52
N CYS A 411 3.59 5.99 14.35
CA CYS A 411 2.68 5.68 15.46
C CYS A 411 2.35 4.18 15.40
N GLU A 412 2.55 3.48 16.51
CA GLU A 412 2.07 2.11 16.70
C GLU A 412 0.54 2.10 16.62
N ILE A 413 -0.02 1.25 15.77
CA ILE A 413 -1.47 1.20 15.51
C ILE A 413 -2.14 0.39 16.62
N LEU A 414 -3.07 1.02 17.36
CA LEU A 414 -4.02 0.33 18.23
C LEU A 414 -4.94 -0.58 17.39
N ASP A 415 -5.18 -1.80 17.86
CA ASP A 415 -6.08 -2.76 17.25
C ASP A 415 -7.54 -2.29 17.48
N ILE A 416 -8.11 -1.56 16.51
CA ILE A 416 -9.49 -1.04 16.55
C ILE A 416 -10.46 -2.18 16.24
N ASP A 417 -11.47 -2.40 17.09
CA ASP A 417 -12.51 -3.41 16.88
C ASP A 417 -13.24 -3.17 15.53
N ASP A 418 -13.35 -4.22 14.72
CA ASP A 418 -14.03 -4.20 13.42
C ASP A 418 -15.48 -3.68 13.53
N LYS A 419 -16.15 -3.86 14.68
CA LYS A 419 -17.50 -3.32 14.94
C LYS A 419 -17.53 -1.80 15.01
N VAL A 420 -16.48 -1.20 15.59
CA VAL A 420 -16.33 0.26 15.64
C VAL A 420 -16.23 0.80 14.20
N LEU A 421 -15.38 0.17 13.38
CA LEU A 421 -15.20 0.52 11.96
C LEU A 421 -16.48 0.38 11.13
N GLN A 422 -17.27 -0.68 11.35
CA GLN A 422 -18.56 -0.85 10.67
C GLN A 422 -19.54 0.27 11.01
N LYS A 423 -19.59 0.68 12.28
CA LYS A 423 -20.46 1.77 12.73
C LYS A 423 -20.02 3.14 12.21
N ILE A 424 -18.71 3.37 12.09
CA ILE A 424 -18.14 4.56 11.43
C ILE A 424 -18.58 4.61 9.96
N SER A 425 -18.39 3.52 9.21
CA SER A 425 -18.77 3.48 7.79
C SER A 425 -20.27 3.71 7.59
N LYS A 426 -21.10 3.18 8.50
CA LYS A 426 -22.53 3.45 8.51
C LYS A 426 -22.84 4.93 8.76
N ALA A 427 -22.18 5.56 9.74
CA ALA A 427 -22.29 6.99 10.03
C ALA A 427 -21.88 7.87 8.83
N GLU A 428 -20.77 7.53 8.16
CA GLU A 428 -20.32 8.20 6.92
C GLU A 428 -21.40 8.18 5.84
N ASN A 429 -21.99 7.01 5.57
CA ASN A 429 -23.02 6.87 4.56
C ASN A 429 -24.28 7.67 4.91
N MET A 430 -24.62 7.77 6.19
CA MET A 430 -25.75 8.58 6.66
C MET A 430 -25.47 10.07 6.50
N LEU A 431 -24.24 10.51 6.77
CA LEU A 431 -23.82 11.89 6.57
C LEU A 431 -23.82 12.28 5.09
N LYS A 432 -23.38 11.38 4.19
CA LYS A 432 -23.39 11.59 2.73
C LYS A 432 -24.77 11.97 2.16
N VAL A 433 -25.85 11.44 2.75
CA VAL A 433 -27.24 11.82 2.40
C VAL A 433 -27.53 13.31 2.61
N ILE A 434 -26.76 14.00 3.46
CA ILE A 434 -26.90 15.44 3.69
C ILE A 434 -26.18 16.26 2.61
N SER A 435 -24.95 15.96 2.19
CA SER A 435 -24.28 16.79 1.17
C SER A 435 -23.09 16.12 0.48
N ASP A 436 -23.35 15.24 -0.50
CA ASP A 436 -22.33 14.57 -1.32
C ASP A 436 -21.29 15.53 -1.95
N ASP A 437 -21.70 16.74 -2.36
CA ASP A 437 -20.82 17.75 -2.98
C ASP A 437 -19.76 18.31 -2.00
N VAL A 438 -20.09 18.41 -0.71
CA VAL A 438 -19.14 18.78 0.34
C VAL A 438 -18.19 17.61 0.64
N PHE A 439 -18.67 16.36 0.59
CA PHE A 439 -17.90 15.15 0.89
C PHE A 439 -17.03 14.61 -0.25
N GLY A 440 -17.26 15.02 -1.51
CA GLY A 440 -16.74 14.35 -2.71
C GLY A 440 -15.24 14.02 -2.76
N ASP A 441 -14.41 14.70 -1.97
CA ASP A 441 -12.94 14.52 -1.92
C ASP A 441 -12.36 14.41 -0.50
N VAL A 442 -13.17 14.40 0.56
CA VAL A 442 -12.69 14.46 1.97
C VAL A 442 -13.27 13.32 2.79
N ASP A 443 -12.43 12.31 3.07
CA ASP A 443 -12.75 11.24 4.03
C ASP A 443 -12.67 11.80 5.45
N ILE A 444 -13.79 11.79 6.17
CA ILE A 444 -13.96 12.46 7.47
C ILE A 444 -13.31 11.71 8.63
N PHE A 445 -13.07 10.42 8.48
CA PHE A 445 -12.60 9.55 9.57
C PHE A 445 -11.20 9.00 9.27
N LYS A 446 -10.21 9.89 9.12
CA LYS A 446 -8.80 9.50 8.92
C LYS A 446 -7.88 9.90 10.09
N ASN A 447 -6.93 9.01 10.41
CA ASN A 447 -5.82 9.19 11.36
C ASN A 447 -6.22 9.28 12.84
N ALA A 448 -6.08 8.16 13.54
CA ALA A 448 -6.18 8.02 15.00
C ALA A 448 -4.78 7.90 15.60
N THR A 449 -4.46 8.71 16.61
CA THR A 449 -3.30 8.51 17.49
C THR A 449 -3.74 7.98 18.86
N GLU A 450 -2.81 7.48 19.67
CA GLU A 450 -3.11 6.95 21.01
C GLU A 450 -3.91 7.98 21.84
N GLY A 451 -5.14 7.63 22.22
CA GLY A 451 -6.07 8.52 22.95
C GLY A 451 -7.05 9.33 22.08
N GLU A 452 -6.97 9.27 20.75
CA GLU A 452 -7.87 9.96 19.82
C GLU A 452 -8.44 8.95 18.82
N ILE A 453 -9.74 8.68 18.85
CA ILE A 453 -10.36 7.75 17.88
C ILE A 453 -10.43 8.41 16.48
N PHE A 454 -10.48 9.75 16.39
CA PHE A 454 -10.64 10.49 15.13
C PHE A 454 -9.91 11.84 15.13
N SER A 455 -9.40 12.27 13.97
CA SER A 455 -8.92 13.63 13.78
C SER A 455 -9.20 14.15 12.37
N VAL A 456 -9.42 15.46 12.22
CA VAL A 456 -9.19 16.14 10.94
C VAL A 456 -7.80 16.73 11.00
N GLU A 457 -6.88 16.19 10.21
CA GLU A 457 -5.50 16.69 10.12
C GLU A 457 -5.41 17.85 9.12
N MET A 458 -4.96 19.01 9.61
CA MET A 458 -4.50 20.11 8.75
C MET A 458 -2.98 20.22 8.88
N ILE A 459 -2.28 20.22 7.75
CA ILE A 459 -0.84 20.50 7.70
C ILE A 459 -0.67 21.97 7.32
N SER A 460 -0.31 22.81 8.28
CA SER A 460 0.00 24.22 8.06
C SER A 460 1.53 24.39 8.00
N VAL A 461 2.04 25.30 7.17
CA VAL A 461 3.46 25.69 7.18
C VAL A 461 3.54 27.17 7.52
N PHE A 462 4.05 27.48 8.71
CA PHE A 462 4.27 28.85 9.18
C PHE A 462 5.77 29.11 9.29
N ASP A 463 6.24 30.18 8.66
CA ASP A 463 7.65 30.61 8.74
C ASP A 463 8.64 29.48 8.42
N GLY A 464 8.36 28.71 7.35
CA GLY A 464 9.19 27.57 6.93
C GLY A 464 9.15 26.34 7.85
N LYS A 465 8.33 26.35 8.91
CA LYS A 465 8.13 25.20 9.81
C LYS A 465 6.75 24.58 9.61
N GLN A 466 6.70 23.26 9.50
CA GLN A 466 5.44 22.50 9.47
C GLN A 466 4.83 22.48 10.88
N TYR A 467 3.62 23.02 10.98
CA TYR A 467 2.75 22.89 12.14
C TYR A 467 1.57 22.03 11.71
N ILE A 468 1.49 20.81 12.23
CA ILE A 468 0.31 19.96 12.04
C ILE A 468 -0.73 20.45 13.04
N LEU A 469 -1.76 21.15 12.55
CA LEU A 469 -2.92 21.46 13.34
C LEU A 469 -3.85 20.26 13.26
N ARG A 470 -3.65 19.32 14.17
CA ARG A 470 -4.57 18.22 14.43
C ARG A 470 -5.73 18.78 15.24
N LYS A 471 -6.91 18.92 14.65
CA LYS A 471 -8.12 18.90 15.47
C LYS A 471 -8.51 17.42 15.61
N GLY A 472 -7.86 16.77 16.57
CA GLY A 472 -8.32 15.51 17.11
C GLY A 472 -9.63 15.73 17.85
N PHE A 473 -10.63 14.92 17.51
CA PHE A 473 -11.85 14.84 18.28
C PHE A 473 -11.51 14.06 19.54
N ASN A 474 -11.18 14.80 20.59
CA ASN A 474 -10.84 14.24 21.88
C ASN A 474 -12.13 13.79 22.57
N PHE A 475 -12.70 12.69 22.08
CA PHE A 475 -13.60 11.92 22.91
C PHE A 475 -12.79 11.47 24.11
N GLY A 476 -13.20 11.88 25.31
CA GLY A 476 -12.76 11.24 26.55
C GLY A 476 -13.11 9.74 26.65
N ILE A 477 -13.61 9.15 25.56
CA ILE A 477 -13.87 7.73 25.35
C ILE A 477 -12.59 7.13 24.73
N ALA A 478 -11.57 6.94 25.57
CA ALA A 478 -10.29 6.38 25.16
C ALA A 478 -10.39 4.86 24.96
N SER A 479 -11.16 4.39 23.97
CA SER A 479 -11.25 2.94 23.73
C SER A 479 -11.44 2.54 22.27
N SER A 480 -10.64 1.56 21.85
CA SER A 480 -10.81 0.78 20.63
C SER A 480 -11.89 -0.30 20.74
N ASP A 481 -12.53 -0.45 21.91
CA ASP A 481 -13.57 -1.45 22.22
C ASP A 481 -14.97 -0.82 22.16
N ILE A 482 -15.82 -1.36 21.30
CA ILE A 482 -17.19 -0.88 21.12
C ILE A 482 -18.02 -0.94 22.41
N SER A 483 -17.74 -1.89 23.28
CA SER A 483 -18.47 -2.11 24.53
C SER A 483 -18.22 -0.98 25.54
N LEU A 484 -16.99 -0.46 25.56
CA LEU A 484 -16.62 0.68 26.41
C LEU A 484 -17.27 1.97 25.89
N ILE A 485 -17.27 2.15 24.56
CA ILE A 485 -17.98 3.27 23.92
C ILE A 485 -19.47 3.23 24.27
N GLU A 486 -20.12 2.07 24.17
CA GLU A 486 -21.54 1.91 24.49
C GLU A 486 -21.85 2.17 25.97
N ASN A 487 -20.96 1.78 26.88
CA ASN A 487 -21.11 2.05 28.32
C ASN A 487 -21.00 3.55 28.64
N GLU A 488 -20.08 4.26 28.00
CA GLU A 488 -19.91 5.71 28.19
C GLU A 488 -21.07 6.51 27.61
N ILE A 489 -21.60 6.10 26.45
CA ILE A 489 -22.81 6.67 25.88
C ILE A 489 -23.97 6.53 26.87
N LYS A 490 -24.15 5.34 27.46
CA LYS A 490 -25.18 5.12 28.47
C LYS A 490 -25.00 6.06 29.67
N ALA A 491 -23.78 6.19 30.18
CA ALA A 491 -23.49 7.10 31.29
C ALA A 491 -23.74 8.59 30.92
N GLY A 492 -23.48 8.98 29.67
CA GLY A 492 -23.76 10.33 29.18
C GLY A 492 -25.26 10.62 29.04
N ILE A 493 -26.05 9.63 28.61
CA ILE A 493 -27.52 9.71 28.61
C ILE A 493 -28.04 9.88 30.03
N ASP A 494 -27.53 9.09 30.99
CA ASP A 494 -27.96 9.16 32.40
C ASP A 494 -27.65 10.53 33.04
N ARG A 495 -26.59 11.22 32.59
CA ARG A 495 -26.24 12.59 33.01
C ARG A 495 -27.02 13.68 32.28
N GLY A 496 -27.86 13.32 31.31
CA GLY A 496 -28.60 14.25 30.46
C GLY A 496 -27.76 14.95 29.38
N PHE A 497 -26.49 14.56 29.21
CA PHE A 497 -25.60 15.18 28.21
C PHE A 497 -26.01 14.81 26.79
N TYR A 498 -26.50 13.60 26.58
CA TYR A 498 -26.96 13.10 25.29
C TYR A 498 -28.46 12.84 25.29
N PHE A 499 -29.08 12.89 24.12
CA PHE A 499 -30.51 12.61 23.98
C PHE A 499 -30.82 11.11 24.19
N SER A 500 -32.05 10.83 24.65
CA SER A 500 -32.53 9.46 24.80
C SER A 500 -32.50 8.73 23.45
N GLY A 501 -31.80 7.60 23.39
CA GLY A 501 -31.58 6.82 22.17
C GLY A 501 -30.27 7.11 21.43
N THR A 502 -29.36 7.90 22.01
CA THR A 502 -28.01 8.10 21.43
C THR A 502 -27.28 6.75 21.32
N THR A 503 -26.80 6.44 20.12
CA THR A 503 -26.01 5.23 19.79
C THR A 503 -24.57 5.62 19.43
N SER A 504 -23.67 4.64 19.29
CA SER A 504 -22.33 4.89 18.78
C SER A 504 -22.34 5.48 17.37
N GLU A 505 -23.28 5.07 16.52
CA GLU A 505 -23.49 5.71 15.21
C GLU A 505 -23.91 7.19 15.34
N ALA A 506 -24.81 7.53 16.26
CA ALA A 506 -25.21 8.92 16.50
C ALA A 506 -24.00 9.78 16.93
N LEU A 507 -23.14 9.21 17.76
CA LEU A 507 -21.92 9.85 18.23
C LEU A 507 -20.91 10.07 17.09
N PHE A 508 -20.73 9.10 16.20
CA PHE A 508 -19.88 9.28 15.02
C PHE A 508 -20.47 10.27 14.02
N ILE A 509 -21.79 10.30 13.86
CA ILE A 509 -22.47 11.30 13.03
C ILE A 509 -22.28 12.70 13.62
N HIS A 510 -22.33 12.84 14.95
CA HIS A 510 -22.07 14.11 15.63
C HIS A 510 -20.68 14.65 15.29
N GLU A 511 -19.63 13.85 15.40
CA GLU A 511 -18.27 14.32 15.06
C GLU A 511 -18.08 14.54 13.57
N GLY A 512 -18.71 13.70 12.74
CA GLY A 512 -18.67 13.87 11.29
C GLY A 512 -19.39 15.14 10.84
N ALA A 513 -20.41 15.60 11.57
CA ALA A 513 -21.09 16.86 11.33
C ALA A 513 -20.18 18.08 11.57
N HIS A 514 -19.40 18.07 12.66
CA HIS A 514 -18.37 19.10 12.89
C HIS A 514 -17.38 19.14 11.71
N SER A 515 -16.94 17.96 11.28
CA SER A 515 -15.98 17.80 10.17
C SER A 515 -16.52 18.32 8.84
N LEU A 516 -17.80 18.11 8.55
CA LEU A 516 -18.47 18.64 7.36
C LEU A 516 -18.40 20.16 7.33
N LEU A 517 -18.76 20.83 8.43
CA LEU A 517 -18.77 22.28 8.52
C LEU A 517 -17.36 22.87 8.37
N TYR A 518 -16.35 22.23 8.98
CA TYR A 518 -14.96 22.61 8.76
C TYR A 518 -14.54 22.47 7.30
N THR A 519 -14.87 21.34 6.67
CA THR A 519 -14.54 21.08 5.26
C THR A 519 -15.17 22.11 4.33
N TYR A 520 -16.44 22.46 4.57
CA TYR A 520 -17.12 23.50 3.80
C TYR A 520 -16.46 24.86 3.99
N ALA A 521 -16.16 25.25 5.24
CA ALA A 521 -15.48 26.53 5.53
C ALA A 521 -14.09 26.58 4.88
N MET A 522 -13.37 25.46 4.85
CA MET A 522 -12.09 25.33 4.17
C MET A 522 -12.20 25.54 2.67
N LYS A 523 -13.13 24.84 2.01
CA LYS A 523 -13.41 24.99 0.57
C LYS A 523 -13.74 26.44 0.21
N LYS A 524 -14.61 27.10 0.99
CA LYS A 524 -14.97 28.52 0.77
C LYS A 524 -13.83 29.50 1.07
N ALA A 525 -12.93 29.16 1.99
CA ALA A 525 -11.73 29.94 2.25
C ALA A 525 -10.66 29.79 1.17
N GLY A 526 -10.75 28.77 0.31
CA GLY A 526 -9.76 28.43 -0.71
C GLY A 526 -8.59 27.61 -0.17
N LEU A 527 -8.81 26.84 0.89
CA LEU A 527 -7.81 25.94 1.49
C LEU A 527 -7.77 24.62 0.73
N GLU A 528 -6.57 24.15 0.40
CA GLU A 528 -6.33 22.85 -0.20
C GLU A 528 -5.54 21.94 0.75
N ILE A 529 -5.93 20.67 0.82
CA ILE A 529 -5.30 19.69 1.70
C ILE A 529 -3.84 19.47 1.27
N GLY A 530 -2.91 19.62 2.21
CA GLY A 530 -1.47 19.42 1.97
C GLY A 530 -0.73 20.62 1.39
N LYS A 531 -1.40 21.78 1.22
CA LYS A 531 -0.76 23.04 0.82
C LYS A 531 -0.51 23.95 2.04
N PRO A 532 0.56 24.78 2.00
CA PRO A 532 0.79 25.80 3.03
C PRO A 532 -0.41 26.73 3.21
N VAL A 533 -0.78 27.00 4.46
CA VAL A 533 -1.85 27.93 4.85
C VAL A 533 -1.24 29.25 5.29
N THR A 534 -1.80 30.37 4.81
CA THR A 534 -1.42 31.72 5.27
C THR A 534 -2.32 32.18 6.43
N ASP A 535 -1.86 33.11 7.27
CA ASP A 535 -2.68 33.75 8.32
C ASP A 535 -4.02 34.27 7.75
N ALA A 536 -3.97 34.93 6.60
CA ALA A 536 -5.16 35.50 5.97
C ALA A 536 -6.17 34.44 5.53
N THR A 537 -5.70 33.31 4.98
CA THR A 537 -6.58 32.20 4.58
C THR A 537 -7.13 31.47 5.80
N TRP A 538 -6.34 31.35 6.87
CA TRP A 538 -6.74 30.76 8.15
C TRP A 538 -7.83 31.56 8.85
N ASP A 539 -7.64 32.87 8.96
CA ASP A 539 -8.62 33.78 9.57
C ASP A 539 -9.92 33.81 8.77
N LYS A 540 -9.82 33.79 7.44
CA LYS A 540 -10.97 33.68 6.55
C LYS A 540 -11.76 32.39 6.79
N MET A 541 -11.09 31.26 6.96
CA MET A 541 -11.75 29.98 7.28
C MET A 541 -12.45 30.03 8.64
N ARG A 542 -11.77 30.50 9.69
CA ARG A 542 -12.36 30.61 11.04
C ARG A 542 -13.58 31.52 11.04
N TYR A 543 -13.51 32.63 10.31
CA TYR A 543 -14.63 33.55 10.14
C TYR A 543 -15.81 32.84 9.48
N ILE A 544 -15.60 32.19 8.32
CA ILE A 544 -16.64 31.47 7.58
C ILE A 544 -17.29 30.39 8.45
N PHE A 545 -16.48 29.58 9.15
CA PHE A 545 -16.97 28.52 10.03
C PHE A 545 -17.88 29.06 11.13
N ARG A 546 -17.44 30.13 11.82
CA ARG A 546 -18.23 30.77 12.87
C ARG A 546 -19.53 31.36 12.33
N ASP A 547 -19.46 32.07 11.21
CA ASP A 547 -20.57 32.77 10.57
C ASP A 547 -21.69 31.79 10.23
N ILE A 548 -21.36 30.67 9.56
CA ILE A 548 -22.33 29.63 9.18
C ILE A 548 -23.01 29.01 10.40
N ASN A 549 -22.23 28.67 11.45
CA ASN A 549 -22.79 28.07 12.65
C ASN A 549 -23.78 29.01 13.34
N ASN A 550 -23.42 30.29 13.45
CA ASN A 550 -24.26 31.29 14.07
C ASN A 550 -25.50 31.58 13.22
N ASP A 551 -25.36 31.73 11.90
CA ASP A 551 -26.48 31.98 11.00
C ASP A 551 -27.51 30.85 11.06
N PHE A 552 -27.06 29.59 10.99
CA PHE A 552 -27.97 28.44 11.00
C PHE A 552 -28.77 28.36 12.29
N VAL A 553 -28.12 28.54 13.43
CA VAL A 553 -28.79 28.41 14.74
C VAL A 553 -29.64 29.64 15.05
N ASN A 554 -29.16 30.85 14.77
CA ASN A 554 -29.89 32.09 15.05
C ASN A 554 -31.13 32.22 14.15
N GLU A 555 -31.02 31.88 12.87
CA GLU A 555 -32.16 31.89 11.95
C GLU A 555 -33.20 30.84 12.36
N ALA A 556 -32.76 29.63 12.73
CA ALA A 556 -33.67 28.60 13.24
C ALA A 556 -34.37 29.02 14.54
N ALA A 557 -33.64 29.64 15.47
CA ALA A 557 -34.19 30.16 16.73
C ALA A 557 -35.21 31.28 16.49
N SER A 558 -34.97 32.14 15.50
CA SER A 558 -35.88 33.22 15.13
C SER A 558 -37.16 32.70 14.45
N LEU A 559 -37.03 31.71 13.56
CA LEU A 559 -38.16 31.12 12.84
C LEU A 559 -39.02 30.21 13.72
N PHE A 560 -38.40 29.53 14.68
CA PHE A 560 -39.05 28.51 15.51
C PHE A 560 -38.71 28.67 17.01
N PRO A 561 -39.09 29.78 17.65
CA PRO A 561 -38.69 30.08 19.03
C PRO A 561 -39.19 29.04 20.05
N ASP A 562 -40.41 28.53 19.90
CA ASP A 562 -40.96 27.52 20.83
C ASP A 562 -40.26 26.16 20.70
N ASP A 563 -39.94 25.75 19.46
CA ASP A 563 -39.15 24.54 19.19
C ASP A 563 -37.71 24.69 19.69
N PHE A 564 -37.13 25.89 19.58
CA PHE A 564 -35.79 26.21 20.07
C PHE A 564 -35.70 26.16 21.60
N MET A 565 -36.71 26.70 22.31
CA MET A 565 -36.79 26.62 23.77
C MET A 565 -36.87 25.19 24.29
N ASN A 566 -37.43 24.27 23.49
CA ASN A 566 -37.51 22.85 23.82
C ASN A 566 -36.36 22.02 23.26
N LEU A 567 -35.46 22.61 22.45
CA LEU A 567 -34.38 21.90 21.77
C LEU A 567 -33.47 21.15 22.74
N LYS A 568 -33.19 21.75 23.90
CA LYS A 568 -32.41 21.11 24.97
C LYS A 568 -32.94 19.73 25.38
N LYS A 569 -34.27 19.53 25.39
CA LYS A 569 -34.89 18.23 25.68
C LYS A 569 -34.74 17.23 24.53
N GLU A 570 -34.60 17.72 23.30
CA GLU A 570 -34.49 16.90 22.09
C GLU A 570 -33.07 16.38 21.84
N ILE A 571 -32.06 17.21 22.10
CA ILE A 571 -30.66 16.96 21.72
C ILE A 571 -29.70 16.79 22.91
N GLY A 572 -30.19 16.96 24.14
CA GLY A 572 -29.41 16.85 25.37
C GLY A 572 -28.81 18.18 25.84
N ASP A 573 -28.24 18.16 27.04
CA ASP A 573 -27.75 19.34 27.75
C ASP A 573 -26.38 19.80 27.26
N TYR A 574 -25.59 18.89 26.67
CA TYR A 574 -24.19 19.12 26.35
C TYR A 574 -23.92 20.39 25.53
N PRO A 575 -24.64 20.68 24.43
CA PRO A 575 -24.41 21.90 23.64
C PRO A 575 -24.52 23.19 24.46
N PHE A 576 -25.40 23.21 25.45
CA PHE A 576 -25.71 24.39 26.27
C PHE A 576 -24.76 24.58 27.45
N THR A 577 -23.79 23.68 27.62
CA THR A 577 -22.76 23.79 28.67
C THR A 577 -21.48 24.46 28.19
N ARG A 578 -21.43 24.88 26.92
CA ARG A 578 -20.22 25.43 26.31
C ARG A 578 -19.95 26.88 26.77
N PRO A 579 -18.66 27.25 26.91
CA PRO A 579 -18.26 28.57 27.42
C PRO A 579 -18.54 29.72 26.44
N THR A 580 -18.69 29.43 25.15
CA THR A 580 -18.92 30.46 24.11
C THR A 580 -20.14 30.13 23.26
N ILE A 581 -20.74 31.16 22.66
CA ILE A 581 -21.90 30.99 21.76
C ILE A 581 -21.52 30.24 20.48
N ASP A 582 -20.31 30.46 19.97
CA ASP A 582 -19.79 29.76 18.80
C ASP A 582 -19.64 28.26 19.10
N GLU A 583 -19.13 27.92 20.29
CA GLU A 583 -19.03 26.52 20.74
C GLU A 583 -20.40 25.91 21.02
N THR A 584 -21.36 26.69 21.51
CA THR A 584 -22.74 26.24 21.71
C THR A 584 -23.40 25.91 20.37
N ASN A 585 -23.27 26.79 19.39
CA ASN A 585 -23.97 26.67 18.11
C ASN A 585 -23.44 25.51 17.25
N GLN A 586 -22.12 25.28 17.21
CA GLN A 586 -21.57 24.11 16.52
C GLN A 586 -22.09 22.80 17.14
N GLU A 587 -22.22 22.72 18.46
CA GLU A 587 -22.70 21.53 19.17
C GLU A 587 -24.20 21.31 18.98
N ILE A 588 -24.99 22.39 18.94
CA ILE A 588 -26.41 22.33 18.60
C ILE A 588 -26.59 21.72 17.21
N ILE A 589 -25.79 22.16 16.24
CA ILE A 589 -25.85 21.66 14.87
C ILE A 589 -25.47 20.17 14.84
N ALA A 590 -24.33 19.80 15.42
CA ALA A 590 -23.84 18.43 15.43
C ALA A 590 -24.82 17.44 16.10
N GLN A 591 -25.37 17.80 17.27
CA GLN A 591 -26.38 16.96 17.92
C GLN A 591 -27.71 16.91 17.15
N SER A 592 -28.11 18.01 16.50
CA SER A 592 -29.33 18.03 15.67
C SER A 592 -29.21 17.09 14.48
N ILE A 593 -28.05 17.05 13.81
CA ILE A 593 -27.79 16.14 12.69
C ILE A 593 -27.76 14.69 13.18
N ALA A 594 -27.05 14.42 14.28
CA ALA A 594 -26.99 13.10 14.88
C ALA A 594 -28.39 12.57 15.20
N LYS A 595 -29.23 13.39 15.82
CA LYS A 595 -30.63 13.07 16.12
C LYS A 595 -31.44 12.80 14.85
N ALA A 596 -31.38 13.73 13.89
CA ALA A 596 -32.17 13.67 12.66
C ALA A 596 -31.87 12.42 11.84
N LEU A 597 -30.60 12.06 11.71
CA LEU A 597 -30.19 10.92 10.88
C LEU A 597 -30.39 9.57 11.57
N THR A 598 -30.29 9.48 12.90
CA THR A 598 -30.38 8.19 13.59
C THR A 598 -31.80 7.79 13.98
N ILE A 599 -32.54 8.70 14.61
CA ILE A 599 -33.87 8.38 15.16
C ILE A 599 -34.98 9.31 14.64
N GLY A 600 -34.61 10.35 13.88
CA GLY A 600 -35.53 11.38 13.42
C GLY A 600 -35.92 12.36 14.53
N SER A 601 -36.47 13.51 14.13
CA SER A 601 -37.07 14.48 15.04
C SER A 601 -38.17 15.26 14.33
N GLU A 602 -39.26 15.53 15.04
CA GLU A 602 -40.33 16.42 14.59
C GLU A 602 -40.08 17.90 14.94
N ASN A 603 -39.04 18.17 15.75
CA ASN A 603 -38.65 19.53 16.11
C ASN A 603 -38.22 20.32 14.87
N LYS A 604 -38.84 21.49 14.68
CA LYS A 604 -38.64 22.30 13.47
C LYS A 604 -37.24 22.87 13.35
N VAL A 605 -36.57 23.16 14.47
CA VAL A 605 -35.17 23.62 14.48
C VAL A 605 -34.25 22.53 13.95
N VAL A 606 -34.42 21.28 14.40
CA VAL A 606 -33.61 20.13 13.94
C VAL A 606 -33.79 19.90 12.44
N LYS A 607 -35.04 19.94 11.95
CA LYS A 607 -35.36 19.82 10.52
C LYS A 607 -34.75 20.96 9.70
N TYR A 608 -34.83 22.19 10.21
CA TYR A 608 -34.30 23.38 9.55
C TYR A 608 -32.78 23.35 9.41
N ILE A 609 -32.05 23.06 10.50
CA ILE A 609 -30.60 22.91 10.49
C ILE A 609 -30.17 21.84 9.49
N THR A 610 -30.85 20.68 9.51
CA THR A 610 -30.57 19.59 8.57
C THR A 610 -30.79 20.00 7.12
N LEU A 611 -31.84 20.77 6.83
CA LEU A 611 -32.12 21.29 5.49
C LEU A 611 -31.05 22.30 5.04
N LYS A 612 -30.67 23.25 5.90
CA LYS A 612 -29.65 24.25 5.59
C LYS A 612 -28.30 23.63 5.28
N LEU A 613 -27.93 22.55 5.96
CA LEU A 613 -26.73 21.79 5.64
C LEU A 613 -26.80 21.11 4.27
N LYS A 614 -27.99 20.64 3.85
CA LYS A 614 -28.21 20.09 2.51
C LYS A 614 -28.06 21.13 1.39
N GLU A 615 -28.31 22.40 1.71
CA GLU A 615 -28.17 23.50 0.77
C GLU A 615 -26.71 23.97 0.60
N LEU A 616 -25.81 23.55 1.49
CA LEU A 616 -24.38 23.83 1.37
C LEU A 616 -23.81 23.04 0.18
N LYS A 617 -23.48 23.77 -0.89
CA LYS A 617 -22.79 23.29 -2.10
C LYS A 617 -21.34 23.74 -2.15
#